data_AF-A0A412IXV2-F1
#
_entry.id   AF-A0A412IXV2-F1
#
_cell.length_a   1.000
_cell.length_b   1.000
_cell.length_c   1.000
_cell.angle_alpha   90.00
_cell.angle_beta   90.00
_cell.angle_gamma   90.00
#
_symmetry.space_group_name_H-M   'P 1'
#
loop_
_entity.id
_entity.type
_entity.pdbx_description
1 polymer ?
#
loop_
_entity_poly.entity_id
_entity_poly.type
_entity_poly.pdbx_seq_one_letter_code
_entity_poly.pdbx_strand_id
1 'polypeptide(L)' 'MAVSYKRLWKLLVNKVGILSSRTVNEVMIVGGGRITYYLTNMLLELGMDVKIIEINKDKCVNIGTHSQ' A
#
# COMPACT_ATOMS: atom_id res chain seq x y z
N MET A 1 -34.99 -20.83 6.28
CA MET A 1 -33.51 -20.92 6.29
C MET A 1 -32.78 -19.89 5.40
N ALA A 2 -33.38 -19.34 4.34
CA ALA A 2 -32.65 -18.47 3.41
C ALA A 2 -32.33 -17.02 3.88
N VAL A 3 -33.12 -16.49 4.83
CA VAL A 3 -32.94 -15.12 5.33
C VAL A 3 -31.70 -14.99 6.23
N SER A 4 -31.32 -16.08 6.92
CA SER A 4 -30.19 -16.10 7.86
C SER A 4 -28.84 -15.93 7.14
N TYR A 5 -28.61 -16.70 6.06
CA TYR A 5 -27.34 -16.62 5.32
C TYR A 5 -27.16 -15.26 4.63
N LYS A 6 -28.24 -14.62 4.12
CA LYS A 6 -28.15 -13.28 3.51
C LYS A 6 -27.72 -12.23 4.51
N ARG A 7 -28.20 -12.32 5.76
CA ARG A 7 -27.86 -11.40 6.84
C ARG A 7 -26.42 -11.63 7.32
N LEU A 8 -26.01 -12.88 7.45
CA LEU A 8 -24.64 -13.27 7.80
C LEU A 8 -23.65 -12.83 6.71
N TRP A 9 -23.97 -13.09 5.44
CA TRP A 9 -23.19 -12.64 4.28
C TRP A 9 -23.01 -11.12 4.28
N LYS A 10 -24.10 -10.36 4.50
CA LYS A 10 -24.06 -8.89 4.55
C LYS A 10 -23.19 -8.36 5.70
N LEU A 11 -23.09 -9.08 6.83
CA LEU A 11 -22.19 -8.74 7.94
C LEU A 11 -20.72 -9.04 7.61
N LEU A 12 -20.44 -10.21 7.03
CA LEU A 12 -19.08 -10.61 6.68
C LEU A 12 -18.46 -9.69 5.60
N VAL A 13 -19.24 -9.31 4.58
CA VAL A 13 -18.77 -8.42 3.50
C VAL A 13 -18.54 -6.99 3.97
N ASN A 14 -19.49 -6.39 4.68
CA ASN A 14 -19.49 -4.94 4.93
C ASN A 14 -18.86 -4.54 6.28
N LYS A 15 -18.82 -5.42 7.27
CA LYS A 15 -18.30 -5.11 8.62
C LYS A 15 -16.99 -5.81 8.96
N VAL A 16 -16.80 -7.05 8.50
CA VAL A 16 -15.61 -7.86 8.82
C VAL A 16 -14.50 -7.69 7.77
N GLY A 17 -14.80 -7.10 6.61
CA GLY A 17 -13.81 -6.78 5.59
C GLY A 17 -13.38 -7.98 4.72
N ILE A 18 -14.05 -9.13 4.86
CA ILE A 18 -13.73 -10.39 4.14
C ILE A 18 -13.83 -10.23 2.61
N LEU A 19 -14.62 -9.28 2.13
CA LEU A 19 -14.74 -8.93 0.71
C LEU A 19 -14.47 -7.44 0.47
N SER A 20 -13.51 -6.86 1.19
CA SER A 20 -12.97 -5.57 0.81
C SER A 20 -11.87 -5.82 -0.22
N SER A 21 -12.21 -5.83 -1.52
CA SER A 21 -11.21 -5.66 -2.58
C SER A 21 -10.70 -4.21 -2.55
N ARG A 22 -10.15 -3.78 -1.40
CA ARG A 22 -9.41 -2.53 -1.33
C ARG A 22 -8.10 -2.80 -2.05
N THR A 23 -8.09 -2.43 -3.33
CA THR A 23 -6.85 -2.33 -4.07
C THR A 23 -6.01 -1.28 -3.34
N VAL A 24 -4.86 -1.69 -2.84
CA VAL A 24 -3.90 -0.76 -2.26
C VAL A 24 -3.29 -0.03 -3.44
N ASN A 25 -3.65 1.24 -3.60
CA ASN A 25 -3.19 2.07 -4.72
C ASN A 25 -2.05 3.00 -4.30
N GLU A 26 -1.86 3.23 -3.00
CA GLU A 26 -0.91 4.19 -2.45
C GLU A 26 -0.14 3.56 -1.27
N VAL A 27 1.17 3.77 -1.24
CA VAL A 27 2.07 3.29 -0.19
C VAL A 27 2.96 4.43 0.28
N MET A 28 3.13 4.56 1.60
CA MET A 28 4.09 5.49 2.19
C MET A 28 5.21 4.71 2.87
N ILE A 29 6.46 5.01 2.51
CA ILE A 29 7.65 4.44 3.13
C ILE A 29 8.29 5.51 4.00
N VAL A 30 8.49 5.20 5.28
CA VAL A 30 9.23 6.06 6.20
C VAL A 30 10.63 5.48 6.40
N GLY A 31 11.64 6.22 5.94
CA GLY A 31 13.04 5.81 5.93
C GLY A 31 13.57 5.54 4.52
N GLY A 32 14.78 6.04 4.27
CA GLY A 32 15.50 6.00 3.01
C GLY A 32 16.69 5.03 3.02
N GLY A 33 16.49 3.83 3.57
CA GLY A 33 17.52 2.80 3.63
C GLY A 33 17.73 2.12 2.27
N ARG A 34 18.73 1.24 2.18
CA ARG A 34 19.01 0.46 0.96
C ARG A 34 17.80 -0.34 0.46
N ILE A 35 16.97 -0.85 1.38
CA ILE A 35 15.78 -1.62 1.02
C ILE A 35 14.70 -0.78 0.34
N THR A 36 14.65 0.52 0.64
CA THR A 36 13.66 1.46 0.08
C THR A 36 13.75 1.51 -1.44
N TYR A 37 14.94 1.43 -2.03
CA TYR A 37 15.12 1.41 -3.49
C TYR A 37 14.44 0.20 -4.13
N TYR A 38 14.73 -1.00 -3.63
CA TYR A 38 14.17 -2.23 -4.18
C TYR A 38 12.66 -2.32 -3.95
N LEU A 39 12.21 -1.94 -2.75
CA LEU A 39 10.79 -1.94 -2.41
C LEU A 39 10.00 -0.96 -3.27
N THR A 40 10.54 0.23 -3.51
CA THR A 40 9.89 1.24 -4.34
C THR A 40 9.73 0.74 -5.78
N ASN A 41 10.78 0.17 -6.39
CA ASN A 41 10.66 -0.41 -7.73
C ASN A 41 9.59 -1.50 -7.82
N MET A 42 9.58 -2.43 -6.86
CA MET A 42 8.56 -3.50 -6.84
C MET A 42 7.14 -2.94 -6.73
N LEU A 43 6.92 -1.90 -5.92
CA LEU A 43 5.60 -1.28 -5.75
C LEU A 43 5.18 -0.46 -6.97
N LEU A 44 6.11 0.24 -7.60
CA LEU A 44 5.87 0.98 -8.84
C LEU A 44 5.54 0.04 -10.00
N GLU A 45 6.23 -1.10 -10.13
CA GLU A 45 5.93 -2.14 -11.12
C GLU A 45 4.52 -2.74 -10.94
N LEU A 46 4.02 -2.76 -9.70
CA LEU A 46 2.65 -3.17 -9.37
C LEU A 46 1.61 -2.05 -9.63
N GLY A 47 2.04 -0.88 -10.10
CA GLY A 47 1.16 0.26 -10.42
C GLY A 47 0.69 1.05 -9.20
N MET A 48 1.41 0.98 -8.08
CA MET A 48 1.10 1.75 -6.87
C MET A 48 1.79 3.11 -6.88
N ASP A 49 1.15 4.13 -6.31
CA ASP A 49 1.80 5.40 -5.98
C ASP A 49 2.61 5.25 -4.70
N VAL A 50 3.87 5.71 -4.71
CA VAL A 50 4.80 5.51 -3.59
C VAL A 50 5.35 6.86 -3.13
N LYS A 51 5.12 7.20 -1.86
CA LYS A 51 5.69 8.38 -1.20
C LYS A 51 6.73 7.97 -0.18
N ILE A 52 7.94 8.51 -0.31
CA ILE A 52 9.05 8.23 0.61
C ILE A 52 9.28 9.46 1.51
N ILE A 53 9.35 9.24 2.82
CA ILE A 53 9.69 10.27 3.81
C ILE A 53 11.04 9.92 4.42
N GLU A 54 12.02 10.79 4.26
CA GLU A 54 13.37 10.63 4.81
C GLU A 54 13.82 11.94 5.48
N ILE A 55 14.34 11.83 6.70
CA ILE A 55 14.75 12.99 7.51
C ILE A 55 16.05 13.61 7.02
N ASN A 56 16.98 12.79 6.52
CA ASN A 56 18.22 13.28 5.96
C ASN A 56 17.98 13.81 4.54
N LYS A 57 18.14 15.13 4.37
CA LYS A 57 17.89 15.82 3.10
C LYS A 57 18.72 15.24 1.95
N ASP A 58 19.99 14.94 2.16
CA ASP A 58 20.88 14.43 1.11
C ASP A 58 20.46 13.03 0.65
N LYS A 59 20.05 12.17 1.59
CA LYS A 59 19.48 10.85 1.27
C LYS A 59 18.15 10.97 0.54
N CYS A 60 17.29 11.88 0.97
CA CYS A 60 16.01 12.13 0.31
C CYS A 60 16.20 12.53 -1.17
N VAL A 61 17.12 13.46 -1.43
CA VAL A 61 17.48 13.87 -2.80
C VAL A 61 18.05 12.69 -3.60
N ASN A 62 18.97 11.92 -3.03
CA ASN A 62 19.58 10.77 -3.69
C ASN A 62 18.52 9.72 -4.11
N ILE A 63 17.59 9.37 -3.21
CA ILE A 63 16.50 8.44 -3.48
C ILE A 63 15.59 8.99 -4.58
N GLY A 64 15.19 10.27 -4.49
CA GLY A 64 14.36 10.92 -5.49
C GLY A 64 14.98 10.92 -6.90
N THR A 65 16.30 10.97 -7.01
CA THR A 65 17.01 10.85 -8.31
C THR A 65 17.18 9.42 -8.82
N HIS A 66 16.99 8.39 -8.00
CA HIS A 66 17.16 6.98 -8.38
C HIS A 66 15.83 6.23 -8.55
N SER A 67 14.73 6.79 -8.07
CA SER A 67 13.38 6.22 -8.14
C SER A 67 12.54 6.78 -9.31
N GLN A 68 13.14 7.50 -10.27
CA GLN A 68 12.50 7.95 -11.51
C GLN A 68 12.88 7.07 -12.71
#